data_AF-A0A956F1G9-F1
#
_entry.id   AF-A0A956F1G9-F1
#
_cell.length_a   1.000
_cell.length_b   1.000
_cell.length_c   1.000
_cell.angle_alpha   90.00
_cell.angle_beta   90.00
_cell.angle_gamma   90.00
#
_symmetry.space_group_name_H-M   'P 1'
#
loop_
_entity.id
_entity.type
_entity.pdbx_description
1 polymer ?
#
loop_
_entity_poly.entity_id
_entity_poly.type
_entity_poly.pdbx_seq_one_letter_code
_entity_poly.pdbx_strand_id
1 'polypeptide(L)'
;MKASPIRVGLPTEASAFQIAGSIDTVLAAFGWELGEHLNEQLVAQRGPGWLDALREVRRAHPRTRDLPLYRKRFNIHDVAALLAETINNSDSPFREYLPRGRDFYSALERIADFRNKKNHYEELPTLARVREAAVIVGRAAQAIGLPVTSQCAALVKRVVALQEGSYTPPVAVSADLAKELESLREASKASSAEVASLRAEAKRLVLLQGDDAQTRAELAKKLEDAEAARELAQAQLATALDVREAVAAKERSESEFIPGIRPGSEWLGDIPRRTVRLLANVPDCVDPATKDLLSAEAGDAAIAAARKWQRVLP
;
A
#
# COMPACT_ATOMS: atom_id res chain seq x y z
N MET A 1 13.33 19.65 -7.28
CA MET A 1 12.15 18.80 -7.45
C MET A 1 11.94 17.87 -6.26
N LYS A 2 11.00 18.27 -5.41
CA LYS A 2 10.55 17.48 -4.26
C LYS A 2 9.69 16.30 -4.72
N ALA A 3 9.88 15.13 -4.10
CA ALA A 3 9.01 13.98 -4.33
C ALA A 3 7.60 14.27 -3.76
N SER A 4 6.57 13.77 -4.43
CA SER A 4 5.19 13.90 -3.93
C SER A 4 5.01 13.15 -2.60
N PRO A 5 4.31 13.75 -1.61
CA PRO A 5 3.91 13.02 -0.40
C PRO A 5 2.86 11.94 -0.70
N ILE A 6 2.19 12.04 -1.85
CA ILE A 6 1.21 11.08 -2.34
C ILE A 6 1.97 9.94 -3.00
N ARG A 7 1.84 8.74 -2.42
CA ARG A 7 2.32 7.50 -3.04
C ARG A 7 1.21 6.85 -3.85
N VAL A 8 1.60 6.35 -5.02
CA VAL A 8 0.71 5.55 -5.88
C VAL A 8 0.32 4.28 -5.15
N GLY A 9 -0.98 4.06 -5.00
CA GLY A 9 -1.55 2.83 -4.47
C GLY A 9 -1.31 1.69 -5.44
N LEU A 10 -0.70 0.61 -4.95
CA LEU A 10 -0.49 -0.62 -5.71
C LEU A 10 -1.58 -1.62 -5.31
N PRO A 11 -2.49 -2.01 -6.22
CA PRO A 11 -3.57 -2.92 -5.88
C PRO A 11 -3.00 -4.29 -5.49
N THR A 12 -3.65 -4.95 -4.54
CA THR A 12 -3.36 -6.33 -4.12
C THR A 12 -4.36 -7.33 -4.69
N GLU A 13 -5.49 -6.85 -5.21
CA GLU A 13 -6.54 -7.65 -5.84
C GLU A 13 -7.24 -6.82 -6.95
N ALA A 14 -8.02 -7.50 -7.79
CA ALA A 14 -8.77 -6.89 -8.89
C ALA A 14 -10.10 -6.24 -8.45
N SER A 15 -10.19 -5.72 -7.22
CA SER A 15 -11.42 -5.12 -6.72
C SER A 15 -11.60 -3.68 -7.22
N ALA A 16 -12.84 -3.33 -7.57
CA ALA A 16 -13.18 -2.01 -8.13
C ALA A 16 -12.68 -0.84 -7.25
N PHE A 17 -12.70 -1.03 -5.93
CA PHE A 17 -12.23 -0.03 -4.96
C PHE A 17 -10.72 0.21 -5.05
N GLN A 18 -9.90 -0.86 -5.02
CA GLN A 18 -8.45 -0.73 -5.10
C GLN A 18 -7.99 -0.21 -6.47
N ILE A 19 -8.67 -0.65 -7.53
CA ILE A 19 -8.43 -0.18 -8.90
C ILE A 19 -8.74 1.32 -9.00
N ALA A 20 -9.89 1.78 -8.47
CA ALA A 20 -10.22 3.22 -8.45
C ALA A 20 -9.22 4.05 -7.64
N GLY A 21 -8.82 3.55 -6.46
CA GLY A 21 -7.83 4.21 -5.61
C GLY A 21 -6.44 4.31 -6.25
N SER A 22 -6.05 3.31 -7.05
CA SER A 22 -4.80 3.35 -7.82
C SER A 22 -4.81 4.47 -8.86
N ILE A 23 -5.92 4.66 -9.57
CA ILE A 23 -6.06 5.77 -10.54
C ILE A 23 -6.00 7.12 -9.81
N ASP A 24 -6.71 7.26 -8.69
CA ASP A 24 -6.72 8.50 -7.91
C ASP A 24 -5.33 8.90 -7.43
N THR A 25 -4.62 7.95 -6.84
CA THR A 25 -3.27 8.20 -6.30
C THR A 25 -2.26 8.49 -7.41
N VAL A 26 -2.36 7.86 -8.59
CA VAL A 26 -1.55 8.21 -9.77
C VAL A 26 -1.81 9.65 -10.22
N LEU A 27 -3.09 10.02 -10.39
CA LEU A 27 -3.45 11.36 -10.86
C LEU A 27 -3.06 12.45 -9.85
N ALA A 28 -3.25 12.18 -8.57
CA ALA A 28 -2.91 13.11 -7.50
C ALA A 28 -1.39 13.25 -7.34
N ALA A 29 -0.62 12.15 -7.37
CA ALA A 29 0.85 12.20 -7.35
C ALA A 29 1.40 12.97 -8.57
N PHE A 30 0.85 12.72 -9.76
CA PHE A 30 1.22 13.47 -10.96
C PHE A 30 0.89 14.96 -10.85
N GLY A 31 -0.32 15.31 -10.39
CA GLY A 31 -0.72 16.70 -10.17
C GLY A 31 0.17 17.42 -9.16
N TRP A 32 0.56 16.75 -8.08
CA TRP A 32 1.46 17.32 -7.09
C TRP A 32 2.85 17.61 -7.68
N GLU A 33 3.48 16.61 -8.31
CA GLU A 33 4.85 16.74 -8.84
C GLU A 33 4.92 17.70 -10.03
N LEU A 34 3.91 17.70 -10.91
CA LEU A 34 3.79 18.67 -11.99
C LEU A 34 3.63 20.09 -11.43
N GLY A 35 2.78 20.24 -10.40
CA GLY A 35 2.57 21.50 -9.72
C GLY A 35 3.85 22.06 -9.09
N GLU A 36 4.58 21.22 -8.35
CA GLU A 36 5.87 21.60 -7.76
C GLU A 36 6.92 21.92 -8.83
N HIS A 37 7.00 21.13 -9.90
CA HIS A 37 7.92 21.39 -11.01
C HIS A 37 7.66 22.76 -11.64
N LEU A 38 6.40 23.07 -11.98
CA LEU A 38 6.02 24.36 -12.57
C LEU A 38 6.24 25.50 -11.57
N ASN A 39 5.91 25.30 -10.30
CA ASN A 39 6.09 26.30 -9.26
C ASN A 39 7.58 26.64 -9.04
N GLU A 40 8.46 25.64 -8.97
CA GLU A 40 9.92 25.84 -8.87
C GLU A 40 10.43 26.76 -10.00
N GLN A 41 10.04 26.47 -11.25
CA GLN A 41 10.45 27.26 -12.42
C GLN A 41 9.86 28.68 -12.42
N LEU A 42 8.57 28.81 -12.14
CA LEU A 42 7.88 30.09 -12.21
C LEU A 42 8.23 31.03 -11.05
N VAL A 43 8.51 30.48 -9.86
CA VAL A 43 9.08 31.28 -8.76
C VAL A 43 10.45 31.82 -9.15
N ALA A 44 11.31 31.01 -9.79
CA ALA A 44 12.63 31.43 -10.21
C ALA A 44 12.58 32.56 -11.28
N GLN A 45 11.63 32.49 -12.23
CA GLN A 45 11.53 33.47 -13.31
C GLN A 45 10.68 34.71 -12.95
N ARG A 46 9.59 34.53 -12.21
CA ARG A 46 8.54 35.56 -12.00
C ARG A 46 8.34 35.95 -10.54
N GLY A 47 9.07 35.33 -9.61
CA GLY A 47 8.99 35.58 -8.19
C GLY A 47 7.84 34.85 -7.48
N PRO A 48 7.81 34.87 -6.13
CA PRO A 48 6.86 34.08 -5.33
C PRO A 48 5.39 34.47 -5.51
N GLY A 49 5.11 35.68 -6.00
CA GLY A 49 3.74 36.17 -6.26
C GLY A 49 3.14 35.73 -7.60
N TRP A 50 3.85 34.93 -8.41
CA TRP A 50 3.43 34.59 -9.77
C TRP A 50 2.05 33.93 -9.83
N LEU A 51 1.72 33.08 -8.86
CA LEU A 51 0.47 32.32 -8.84
C LEU A 51 -0.73 33.21 -8.55
N ASP A 52 -0.56 34.19 -7.66
CA ASP A 52 -1.60 35.18 -7.37
C ASP A 52 -1.79 36.14 -8.55
N ALA A 53 -0.70 36.55 -9.21
CA ALA A 53 -0.78 37.31 -10.46
C ALA A 53 -1.55 36.56 -11.56
N LEU A 54 -1.27 35.26 -11.75
CA LEU A 54 -2.02 34.43 -12.68
C LEU A 54 -3.51 34.35 -12.30
N ARG A 55 -3.83 34.16 -11.02
CA ARG A 55 -5.22 34.13 -10.54
C ARG A 55 -5.97 35.44 -10.83
N GLU A 56 -5.33 36.59 -10.65
CA GLU A 56 -5.93 37.90 -10.96
C GLU A 56 -6.19 38.05 -12.47
N VAL A 57 -5.23 37.69 -13.32
CA VAL A 57 -5.41 37.71 -14.79
C VAL A 57 -6.61 36.84 -15.20
N ARG A 58 -6.69 35.62 -14.65
CA ARG A 58 -7.77 34.66 -14.97
C ARG A 58 -9.12 35.04 -14.36
N ARG A 59 -9.15 35.85 -13.31
CA ARG A 59 -10.38 36.46 -12.77
C ARG A 59 -10.87 37.59 -13.66
N ALA A 60 -9.95 38.39 -14.21
CA ALA A 60 -10.25 39.51 -15.11
C ALA A 60 -10.65 39.06 -16.54
N HIS A 61 -10.36 37.81 -16.92
CA HIS A 61 -10.71 37.22 -18.22
C HIS A 61 -11.83 36.18 -18.07
N PRO A 62 -13.10 36.60 -17.96
CA PRO A 62 -14.21 35.69 -17.74
C PRO A 62 -14.47 34.81 -18.97
N ARG A 63 -14.85 33.55 -18.74
CA ARG A 63 -15.08 32.54 -19.79
C ARG A 63 -16.37 32.81 -20.58
N THR A 64 -17.34 33.42 -19.90
CA THR A 64 -18.60 33.98 -20.40
C THR A 64 -18.91 35.20 -19.53
N ARG A 65 -19.82 36.09 -19.97
CA ARG A 65 -20.07 37.45 -19.42
C ARG A 65 -20.08 37.57 -17.87
N ASP A 66 -20.39 36.49 -17.13
CA ASP A 66 -20.54 36.49 -15.67
C ASP A 66 -19.83 35.31 -14.93
N LEU A 67 -19.01 34.49 -15.60
CA LEU A 67 -18.34 33.35 -14.95
C LEU A 67 -16.81 33.45 -15.01
N PRO A 68 -16.10 33.35 -13.86
CA PRO A 68 -14.65 33.28 -13.86
C PRO A 68 -14.18 32.02 -14.59
N LEU A 69 -12.99 32.08 -15.20
CA LEU A 69 -12.43 30.94 -15.94
C LEU A 69 -12.33 29.68 -15.07
N TYR A 70 -12.03 29.87 -13.78
CA TYR A 70 -12.02 28.82 -12.77
C TYR A 70 -13.17 28.98 -11.78
N ARG A 71 -13.95 27.90 -11.63
CA ARG A 71 -15.07 27.84 -10.68
C ARG A 71 -14.62 27.82 -9.21
N LYS A 72 -13.40 27.36 -8.96
CA LYS A 72 -12.74 27.29 -7.64
C LYS A 72 -11.42 28.06 -7.70
N ARG A 73 -10.88 28.44 -6.53
CA ARG A 73 -9.53 29.01 -6.45
C ARG A 73 -8.55 28.02 -7.09
N PHE A 74 -7.79 28.50 -8.08
CA PHE A 74 -6.80 27.69 -8.78
C PHE A 74 -5.77 27.14 -7.78
N ASN A 75 -5.68 25.82 -7.66
CA ASN A 75 -4.70 25.13 -6.82
C ASN A 75 -3.62 24.53 -7.71
N ILE A 76 -2.35 24.86 -7.42
CA ILE A 76 -1.22 24.43 -8.23
C ILE A 76 -0.97 22.91 -8.16
N HIS A 77 -1.48 22.22 -7.14
CA HIS A 77 -1.37 20.76 -7.01
C HIS A 77 -2.62 20.01 -7.50
N ASP A 78 -3.68 20.73 -7.89
CA ASP A 78 -4.87 20.09 -8.46
C ASP A 78 -4.61 19.77 -9.94
N VAL A 79 -4.46 18.48 -10.24
CA VAL A 79 -4.25 17.96 -11.60
C VAL A 79 -5.32 18.47 -12.57
N ALA A 80 -6.57 18.66 -12.11
CA ALA A 80 -7.64 19.19 -12.95
C ALA A 80 -7.35 20.62 -13.41
N ALA A 81 -6.91 21.45 -12.47
CA ALA A 81 -6.63 22.86 -12.70
C ALA A 81 -5.39 23.00 -13.58
N LEU A 82 -4.33 22.25 -13.28
CA LEU A 82 -3.10 22.21 -14.07
C LEU A 82 -3.35 21.81 -15.53
N LEU A 83 -4.07 20.70 -15.75
CA LEU A 83 -4.38 20.22 -17.09
C LEU A 83 -5.25 21.23 -17.84
N ALA A 84 -6.29 21.77 -17.18
CA ALA A 84 -7.16 22.75 -17.82
C ALA A 84 -6.42 24.03 -18.22
N GLU A 85 -5.54 24.54 -17.35
CA GLU A 85 -4.72 25.73 -17.62
C GLU A 85 -3.71 25.46 -18.75
N THR A 86 -3.09 24.28 -18.76
CA THR A 86 -2.10 23.92 -19.78
C THR A 86 -2.74 23.69 -21.16
N ILE A 87 -3.85 22.96 -21.22
CA ILE A 87 -4.48 22.52 -22.47
C ILE A 87 -5.30 23.65 -23.09
N ASN A 88 -6.14 24.33 -22.30
CA ASN A 88 -7.14 25.25 -22.85
C ASN A 88 -6.63 26.68 -23.03
N ASN A 89 -5.57 27.08 -22.31
CA ASN A 89 -5.08 28.46 -22.35
C ASN A 89 -3.73 28.52 -23.09
N SER A 90 -3.74 29.10 -24.29
CA SER A 90 -2.55 29.22 -25.13
C SER A 90 -1.50 30.19 -24.57
N ASP A 91 -1.93 31.16 -23.78
CA ASP A 91 -1.13 32.16 -23.07
C ASP A 91 -0.66 31.67 -21.69
N SER A 92 -0.90 30.40 -21.35
CA SER A 92 -0.50 29.86 -20.05
C SER A 92 1.02 29.87 -19.88
N PRO A 93 1.54 30.42 -18.76
CA PRO A 93 2.97 30.40 -18.49
C PRO A 93 3.53 28.99 -18.29
N PHE A 94 2.67 27.98 -18.08
CA PHE A 94 3.10 26.58 -17.94
C PHE A 94 3.73 26.05 -19.21
N ARG A 95 3.26 26.51 -20.38
CA ARG A 95 3.73 26.03 -21.68
C ARG A 95 5.19 26.39 -21.97
N GLU A 96 5.74 27.38 -21.28
CA GLU A 96 7.16 27.75 -21.36
C GLU A 96 8.08 26.65 -20.80
N TYR A 97 7.57 25.86 -19.85
CA TYR A 97 8.31 24.85 -19.09
C TYR A 97 7.91 23.42 -19.42
N LEU A 98 7.05 23.23 -20.43
CA LEU A 98 6.56 21.93 -20.83
C LEU A 98 7.01 21.59 -22.27
N PRO A 99 7.16 20.30 -22.60
CA PRO A 99 7.48 19.86 -23.95
C PRO A 99 6.44 20.36 -24.95
N ARG A 100 6.90 20.93 -26.07
CA ARG A 100 6.03 21.47 -27.13
C ARG A 100 5.50 20.40 -28.12
N GLY A 101 5.87 19.14 -27.92
CA GLY A 101 5.51 18.05 -28.82
C GLY A 101 4.02 17.70 -28.75
N ARG A 102 3.41 17.41 -29.91
CA ARG A 102 2.00 16.98 -29.99
C ARG A 102 1.72 15.79 -29.08
N ASP A 103 2.62 14.82 -29.04
CA ASP A 103 2.47 13.61 -28.23
C ASP A 103 2.32 13.90 -26.73
N PHE A 104 3.02 14.92 -26.22
CA PHE A 104 2.93 15.32 -24.83
C PHE A 104 1.55 15.90 -24.51
N TYR A 105 1.05 16.82 -25.33
CA TYR A 105 -0.27 17.42 -25.13
C TYR A 105 -1.41 16.41 -25.33
N SER A 106 -1.29 15.51 -26.31
CA SER A 106 -2.23 14.40 -26.47
C SER A 106 -2.21 13.45 -25.26
N ALA A 107 -1.07 13.26 -24.59
CA ALA A 107 -1.04 12.54 -23.32
C ALA A 107 -1.77 13.32 -22.21
N LEU A 108 -1.56 14.64 -22.09
CA LEU A 108 -2.27 15.48 -21.11
C LEU A 108 -3.80 15.46 -21.32
N GLU A 109 -4.27 15.55 -22.57
CA GLU A 109 -5.69 15.44 -22.93
C GLU A 109 -6.26 14.09 -22.49
N ARG A 110 -5.56 12.98 -22.79
CA ARG A 110 -6.00 11.66 -22.33
C ARG A 110 -6.04 11.54 -20.81
N ILE A 111 -5.09 12.14 -20.09
CA ILE A 111 -5.11 12.18 -18.61
C ILE A 111 -6.35 12.95 -18.11
N ALA A 112 -6.69 14.07 -18.75
CA ALA A 112 -7.89 14.83 -18.44
C ALA A 112 -9.17 13.99 -18.69
N ASP A 113 -9.21 13.25 -19.79
CA ASP A 113 -10.31 12.35 -20.14
C ASP A 113 -10.48 11.22 -19.11
N PHE A 114 -9.38 10.57 -18.67
CA PHE A 114 -9.43 9.55 -17.61
C PHE A 114 -10.07 10.09 -16.34
N ARG A 115 -9.64 11.29 -15.93
CA ARG A 115 -10.19 11.96 -14.76
C ARG A 115 -11.69 12.25 -14.94
N ASN A 116 -12.10 12.74 -16.10
CA ASN A 116 -13.50 13.10 -16.35
C ASN A 116 -14.39 11.86 -16.37
N LYS A 117 -14.03 10.82 -17.13
CA LYS A 117 -14.76 9.54 -17.18
C LYS A 117 -14.93 8.92 -15.80
N LYS A 118 -13.91 9.04 -14.94
CA LYS A 118 -13.96 8.61 -13.54
C LYS A 118 -14.99 9.42 -12.73
N ASN A 119 -14.93 10.75 -12.78
CA ASN A 119 -15.80 11.62 -11.99
C ASN A 119 -17.28 11.51 -12.37
N HIS A 120 -17.57 11.09 -13.59
CA HIS A 120 -18.92 10.87 -14.09
C HIS A 120 -19.40 9.42 -13.96
N TYR A 121 -18.61 8.53 -13.34
CA TYR A 121 -18.89 7.09 -13.21
C TYR A 121 -19.30 6.42 -14.54
N GLU A 122 -18.84 6.95 -15.67
CA GLU A 122 -19.29 6.52 -17.00
C GLU A 122 -18.85 5.09 -17.33
N GLU A 123 -17.75 4.65 -16.73
CA GLU A 123 -17.15 3.34 -17.01
C GLU A 123 -16.57 2.76 -15.72
N LEU A 124 -16.83 1.48 -15.45
CA LEU A 124 -16.28 0.78 -14.29
C LEU A 124 -14.73 0.79 -14.32
N PRO A 125 -14.08 0.94 -13.15
CA PRO A 125 -12.63 0.84 -13.06
C PRO A 125 -12.20 -0.61 -13.29
N THR A 126 -11.27 -0.83 -14.22
CA THR A 126 -10.70 -2.17 -14.52
C THR A 126 -9.17 -2.13 -14.48
N LEU A 127 -8.53 -3.30 -14.32
CA LEU A 127 -7.08 -3.43 -14.36
C LEU A 127 -6.49 -2.88 -15.68
N ALA A 128 -7.15 -3.13 -16.81
CA ALA A 128 -6.73 -2.61 -18.11
C ALA A 128 -6.67 -1.07 -18.12
N ARG A 129 -7.66 -0.40 -17.51
CA ARG A 129 -7.72 1.07 -17.45
C ARG A 129 -6.70 1.65 -16.48
N VAL A 130 -6.44 0.98 -15.35
CA VAL A 130 -5.34 1.37 -14.44
C VAL A 130 -4.01 1.31 -15.17
N ARG A 131 -3.75 0.22 -15.90
CA ARG A 131 -2.54 0.06 -16.70
C ARG A 131 -2.44 1.17 -17.76
N GLU A 132 -3.52 1.45 -18.49
CA GLU A 132 -3.54 2.50 -19.51
C GLU A 132 -3.24 3.88 -18.90
N ALA A 133 -3.92 4.24 -17.80
CA ALA A 133 -3.69 5.49 -17.08
C ALA A 133 -2.25 5.60 -16.59
N ALA A 134 -1.71 4.54 -15.96
CA ALA A 134 -0.34 4.51 -15.46
C ALA A 134 0.70 4.65 -16.60
N VAL A 135 0.46 4.03 -17.76
CA VAL A 135 1.35 4.17 -18.93
C VAL A 135 1.33 5.60 -19.46
N ILE A 136 0.16 6.22 -19.60
CA ILE A 136 0.03 7.57 -20.16
C ILE A 136 0.61 8.60 -19.19
N VAL A 137 0.25 8.52 -17.91
CA VAL A 137 0.81 9.40 -16.87
C VAL A 137 2.32 9.18 -16.76
N GLY A 138 2.80 7.93 -16.77
CA GLY A 138 4.21 7.61 -16.73
C GLY A 138 5.01 8.19 -17.89
N ARG A 139 4.46 8.16 -19.12
CA ARG A 139 5.07 8.77 -20.32
C ARG A 139 5.10 10.29 -20.24
N ALA A 140 4.00 10.92 -19.83
CA ALA A 140 3.96 12.37 -19.64
C ALA A 140 4.96 12.81 -18.57
N ALA A 141 4.97 12.14 -17.42
CA ALA A 141 5.93 12.34 -16.34
C ALA A 141 7.38 12.15 -16.80
N GLN A 142 7.65 11.12 -17.60
CA GLN A 142 9.00 10.85 -18.10
C GLN A 142 9.50 11.98 -19.02
N ALA A 143 8.64 12.55 -19.86
CA ALA A 143 8.99 13.63 -20.78
C ALA A 143 9.46 14.92 -20.08
N ILE A 144 9.10 15.09 -18.80
CA ILE A 144 9.51 16.21 -17.94
C ILE A 144 10.35 15.78 -16.73
N GLY A 145 10.75 14.50 -16.69
CA GLY A 145 11.64 13.95 -15.68
C GLY A 145 11.05 13.78 -14.27
N LEU A 146 9.72 13.68 -14.12
CA LEU A 146 9.07 13.59 -12.80
C LEU A 146 9.29 12.23 -12.09
N PRO A 147 9.43 12.19 -10.75
CA PRO A 147 9.65 10.95 -9.99
C PRO A 147 8.52 9.91 -10.07
N VAL A 148 7.27 10.34 -10.28
CA VAL A 148 6.07 9.50 -10.40
C VAL A 148 6.19 8.50 -11.56
N THR A 149 7.11 8.70 -12.50
CA THR A 149 7.44 7.72 -13.55
C THR A 149 7.80 6.35 -12.96
N SER A 150 8.61 6.30 -11.89
CA SER A 150 9.00 5.02 -11.26
C SER A 150 7.82 4.32 -10.58
N GLN A 151 6.93 5.11 -9.96
CA GLN A 151 5.71 4.61 -9.31
C GLN A 151 4.70 4.08 -10.34
N CYS A 152 4.57 4.76 -11.49
CA CYS A 152 3.76 4.29 -12.61
C CYS A 152 4.28 2.95 -13.17
N ALA A 153 5.59 2.79 -13.32
CA ALA A 153 6.19 1.53 -13.76
C ALA A 153 5.92 0.39 -12.76
N ALA A 154 6.02 0.66 -11.46
CA ALA A 154 5.68 -0.31 -10.42
C ALA A 154 4.19 -0.71 -10.46
N LEU A 155 3.29 0.25 -10.68
CA LEU A 155 1.86 -0.01 -10.85
C LEU A 155 1.56 -0.86 -12.09
N VAL A 156 2.18 -0.56 -13.24
CA VAL A 156 2.03 -1.37 -14.46
C VAL A 156 2.48 -2.81 -14.19
N LYS A 157 3.65 -3.00 -13.55
CA LYS A 157 4.16 -4.34 -13.19
C LYS A 157 3.17 -5.07 -12.26
N ARG A 158 2.62 -4.38 -11.26
CA ARG A 158 1.63 -4.95 -10.33
C ARG A 158 0.36 -5.39 -11.06
N VAL A 159 -0.15 -4.54 -11.94
CA VAL A 159 -1.37 -4.84 -12.71
C VAL A 159 -1.17 -6.07 -13.59
N VAL A 160 -0.03 -6.17 -14.28
CA VAL A 160 0.30 -7.36 -15.10
C VAL A 160 0.31 -8.63 -14.23
N ALA A 161 0.97 -8.58 -13.07
CA ALA A 161 1.02 -9.73 -12.17
C ALA A 161 -0.37 -10.13 -11.62
N LEU A 162 -1.26 -9.16 -11.38
CA LEU A 162 -2.65 -9.45 -11.02
C LEU A 162 -3.46 -10.05 -12.17
N GLN A 163 -3.26 -9.58 -13.40
CA GLN A 163 -3.93 -10.13 -14.60
C GLN A 163 -3.49 -11.57 -14.89
N GLU A 164 -2.23 -11.89 -14.61
CA GLU A 164 -1.65 -13.22 -14.79
C GLU A 164 -1.91 -14.15 -13.60
N GLY A 165 -2.44 -13.65 -12.49
CA GLY A 165 -2.62 -14.42 -11.25
C GLY A 165 -1.30 -14.77 -10.54
N SER A 166 -0.19 -14.13 -10.90
CA SER A 166 1.16 -14.37 -10.35
C SER A 166 1.47 -13.50 -9.13
N TYR A 167 0.57 -12.60 -8.74
CA TYR A 167 0.73 -11.76 -7.57
C TYR A 167 0.14 -12.38 -6.31
N THR A 168 0.99 -12.66 -5.33
CA THR A 168 0.57 -13.05 -3.97
C THR A 168 0.72 -11.85 -3.02
N PRO A 169 -0.36 -11.40 -2.34
CA PRO A 169 -0.28 -10.31 -1.36
C PRO A 169 0.59 -10.70 -0.16
N PRO A 170 1.38 -9.78 0.42
CA PRO A 170 2.19 -10.06 1.62
C PRO A 170 1.38 -10.63 2.80
N VAL A 171 0.14 -10.15 2.98
CA VAL A 171 -0.77 -10.62 4.04
C VAL A 171 -1.21 -12.08 3.85
N ALA A 172 -1.33 -12.54 2.60
CA ALA A 172 -1.62 -13.95 2.33
C ALA A 172 -0.39 -14.83 2.63
N VAL A 173 0.81 -14.33 2.30
CA VAL A 173 2.08 -15.00 2.61
C VAL A 173 2.26 -15.18 4.12
N SER A 174 1.89 -14.20 4.95
CA SER A 174 2.03 -14.32 6.42
C SER A 174 1.02 -15.27 7.07
N ALA A 175 -0.21 -15.35 6.55
CA ALA A 175 -1.23 -16.28 7.05
C ALA A 175 -0.92 -17.74 6.70
N ASP A 176 -0.44 -18.01 5.48
CA ASP A 176 -0.06 -19.35 5.05
C ASP A 176 1.21 -19.82 5.78
N LEU A 177 2.20 -18.94 5.94
CA LEU A 177 3.41 -19.22 6.73
C LEU A 177 3.08 -19.49 8.20
N ALA A 178 2.07 -18.82 8.77
CA ALA A 178 1.63 -19.09 10.14
C ALA A 178 0.99 -20.48 10.29
N LYS A 179 0.17 -20.92 9.32
CA LYS A 179 -0.40 -22.28 9.30
C LYS A 179 0.68 -23.34 9.14
N GLU A 180 1.64 -23.09 8.24
CA GLU A 180 2.76 -23.99 8.01
C GLU A 180 3.62 -24.15 9.29
N LEU A 181 3.95 -23.04 9.96
CA LEU A 181 4.67 -23.07 11.23
C LEU A 181 3.95 -23.85 12.33
N GLU A 182 2.63 -23.74 12.41
CA GLU A 182 1.85 -24.50 13.39
C GLU A 182 1.88 -26.00 13.09
N SER A 183 1.78 -26.37 11.81
CA SER A 183 1.91 -27.77 11.39
C SER A 183 3.29 -28.36 11.70
N LEU A 184 4.35 -27.58 11.49
CA LEU A 184 5.74 -27.99 11.79
C LEU A 184 6.00 -28.12 13.29
N ARG A 185 5.37 -27.27 14.12
CA ARG A 185 5.45 -27.38 15.58
C ARG A 185 4.81 -28.66 16.09
N GLU A 186 3.61 -28.97 15.61
CA GLU A 186 2.93 -30.22 15.99
C GLU A 186 3.71 -31.45 15.51
N ALA A 187 4.29 -31.42 14.30
CA ALA A 187 5.18 -32.49 13.82
C ALA A 187 6.46 -32.65 14.67
N SER A 188 7.09 -31.54 15.07
CA SER A 188 8.27 -31.57 15.95
C SER A 188 7.94 -32.07 17.36
N LYS A 189 6.76 -31.73 17.88
CA LYS A 189 6.26 -32.22 19.18
C LYS A 189 5.95 -33.71 19.12
N ALA A 190 5.29 -34.18 18.06
CA ALA A 190 4.98 -35.59 17.85
C ALA A 190 6.26 -36.45 17.78
N SER A 191 7.22 -36.06 16.94
CA SER A 191 8.53 -36.76 16.84
C SER A 191 9.31 -36.75 18.15
N SER A 192 9.28 -35.65 18.91
CA SER A 192 9.91 -35.58 20.23
C SER A 192 9.24 -36.51 21.25
N ALA A 193 7.91 -36.63 21.22
CA ALA A 193 7.16 -37.53 22.08
C ALA A 193 7.44 -39.01 21.75
N GLU A 194 7.56 -39.34 20.46
CA GLU A 194 7.93 -40.68 19.98
C GLU A 194 9.33 -41.08 20.47
N VAL A 195 10.34 -40.22 20.29
CA VAL A 195 11.70 -40.45 20.82
C VAL A 195 11.69 -40.62 22.34
N ALA A 196 10.92 -39.82 23.07
CA ALA A 196 10.80 -39.95 24.52
C ALA A 196 10.16 -41.29 24.94
N SER A 197 9.13 -41.74 24.23
CA SER A 197 8.48 -43.02 24.45
C SER A 197 9.44 -44.19 24.21
N LEU A 198 10.14 -44.20 23.07
CA LEU A 198 11.11 -45.23 22.72
C LEU A 198 12.27 -45.28 23.72
N ARG A 199 12.77 -44.12 24.19
CA ARG A 199 13.80 -44.07 25.25
C ARG A 199 13.30 -44.62 26.58
N ALA A 200 12.05 -44.36 26.94
CA ALA A 200 11.45 -44.92 28.16
C ALA A 200 11.30 -46.44 28.07
N GLU A 201 10.91 -46.95 26.90
CA GLU A 201 10.80 -48.39 26.62
C GLU A 201 12.18 -49.08 26.64
N ALA A 202 13.19 -48.47 26.00
CA ALA A 202 14.58 -48.93 26.06
C ALA A 202 15.06 -49.06 27.51
N LYS A 203 14.80 -48.04 28.33
CA LYS A 203 15.19 -48.05 29.76
C LYS A 203 14.48 -49.15 30.55
N ARG A 204 13.19 -49.41 30.27
CA ARG A 204 12.43 -50.49 30.90
C ARG A 204 12.99 -51.86 30.55
N LEU A 205 13.34 -52.10 29.28
CA LEU A 205 13.92 -53.37 28.83
C LEU A 205 15.28 -53.66 29.50
N VAL A 206 16.11 -52.62 29.70
CA VAL A 206 17.39 -52.75 30.43
C VAL A 206 17.16 -53.15 31.89
N LEU A 207 16.12 -52.60 32.54
CA LEU A 207 15.77 -52.89 33.94
C LEU A 207 15.20 -54.30 34.16
N LEU A 208 14.47 -54.84 33.19
CA LEU A 208 13.77 -56.12 33.31
C LEU A 208 14.68 -57.36 33.11
N GLN A 209 15.98 -57.19 32.85
CA GLN A 209 16.94 -58.29 32.57
C GLN A 209 16.43 -59.34 31.56
N GLY A 210 15.51 -58.94 30.67
CA GLY A 210 15.01 -59.78 29.59
C GLY A 210 16.06 -59.89 28.49
N ASP A 211 16.46 -61.13 28.18
CA ASP A 211 17.66 -61.48 27.42
C ASP A 211 17.38 -61.72 25.93
N ASP A 212 16.45 -60.97 25.34
CA ASP A 212 16.24 -61.01 23.90
C ASP A 212 17.03 -59.92 23.19
N ALA A 213 18.20 -60.30 22.69
CA ALA A 213 19.08 -59.45 21.90
C ALA A 213 18.37 -58.90 20.63
N GLN A 214 17.40 -59.65 20.09
CA GLN A 214 16.66 -59.24 18.90
C GLN A 214 15.72 -58.07 19.21
N THR A 215 14.95 -58.14 20.30
CA THR A 215 14.09 -57.04 20.76
C THR A 215 14.90 -55.75 21.03
N ARG A 216 16.12 -55.87 21.60
CA ARG A 216 17.00 -54.71 21.83
C ARG A 216 17.51 -54.09 20.52
N ALA A 217 17.88 -54.91 19.54
CA ALA A 217 18.35 -54.44 18.25
C ALA A 217 17.23 -53.74 17.45
N GLU A 218 16.02 -54.29 17.47
CA GLU A 218 14.85 -53.67 16.81
C GLU A 218 14.49 -52.32 17.45
N LEU A 219 14.55 -52.23 18.77
CA LEU A 219 14.23 -50.99 19.48
C LEU A 219 15.33 -49.92 19.29
N ALA A 220 16.59 -50.33 19.23
CA ALA A 220 17.70 -49.43 18.89
C ALA A 220 17.54 -48.84 17.49
N LYS A 221 17.15 -49.66 16.51
CA LYS A 221 16.88 -49.19 15.14
C LYS A 221 15.70 -48.22 15.09
N LYS A 222 14.58 -48.52 15.75
CA LYS A 222 13.44 -47.61 15.84
C LYS A 222 13.81 -46.27 16.47
N LEU A 223 14.70 -46.29 17.47
CA LEU A 223 15.17 -45.10 18.16
C LEU A 223 16.07 -44.25 17.26
N GLU A 224 16.95 -44.89 16.47
CA GLU A 224 17.77 -44.22 15.44
C GLU A 224 16.89 -43.54 14.37
N ASP A 225 15.91 -44.28 13.82
CA ASP A 225 14.98 -43.74 12.81
C ASP A 225 14.15 -42.57 13.37
N ALA A 226 13.67 -42.67 14.62
CA ALA A 226 12.90 -41.62 15.28
C ALA A 226 13.75 -40.39 15.63
N GLU A 227 15.02 -40.57 16.00
CA GLU A 227 15.96 -39.48 16.24
C GLU A 227 16.27 -38.72 14.95
N ALA A 228 16.50 -39.43 13.83
CA ALA A 228 16.66 -38.81 12.51
C ALA A 228 15.41 -38.03 12.06
N ALA A 229 14.21 -38.58 12.28
CA ALA A 229 12.95 -37.90 11.98
C ALA A 229 12.77 -36.63 12.84
N ARG A 230 13.15 -36.68 14.11
CA ARG A 230 13.12 -35.51 15.02
C ARG A 230 14.08 -34.41 14.54
N GLU A 231 15.31 -34.77 14.16
CA GLU A 231 16.29 -33.81 13.65
C GLU A 231 15.81 -33.13 12.37
N LEU A 232 15.22 -33.89 11.44
CA LEU A 232 14.63 -33.33 10.23
C LEU A 232 13.49 -32.34 10.54
N ALA A 233 12.56 -32.71 11.44
CA ALA A 233 11.46 -31.85 11.83
C ALA A 233 11.94 -30.56 12.53
N GLN A 234 12.98 -30.65 13.35
CA GLN A 234 13.60 -29.49 14.00
C GLN A 234 14.30 -28.57 13.00
N ALA A 235 15.01 -29.12 12.02
CA ALA A 235 15.66 -28.35 10.96
C ALA A 235 14.64 -27.60 10.08
N GLN A 236 13.53 -28.26 9.73
CA GLN A 236 12.42 -27.65 9.00
C GLN A 236 11.77 -26.52 9.79
N LEU A 237 11.53 -26.72 11.09
CA LEU A 237 10.98 -25.68 11.96
C LEU A 237 11.92 -24.47 12.08
N ALA A 238 13.22 -24.70 12.25
CA ALA A 238 14.22 -23.62 12.32
C ALA A 238 14.23 -22.79 11.02
N THR A 239 14.25 -23.46 9.87
CA THR A 239 14.22 -22.79 8.56
C THR A 239 12.96 -21.94 8.38
N ALA A 240 11.79 -22.46 8.77
CA ALA A 240 10.53 -21.74 8.66
C ALA A 240 10.47 -20.52 9.61
N LEU A 241 11.10 -20.60 10.79
CA LEU A 241 11.22 -19.47 11.72
C LEU A 241 12.13 -18.38 11.15
N ASP A 242 13.25 -18.73 10.53
CA ASP A 242 14.15 -17.78 9.88
C ASP A 242 13.45 -17.04 8.73
N VAL A 243 12.67 -17.76 7.92
CA VAL A 243 11.84 -17.16 6.86
C VAL A 243 10.81 -16.20 7.46
N ARG A 244 10.14 -16.57 8.56
CA ARG A 244 9.21 -15.66 9.26
C ARG A 244 9.90 -14.43 9.81
N GLU A 245 11.08 -14.56 10.39
CA GLU A 245 11.84 -13.42 10.87
C GLU A 245 12.26 -12.50 9.72
N ALA A 246 12.68 -13.05 8.58
CA ALA A 246 13.00 -12.26 7.39
C ALA A 246 11.78 -11.51 6.84
N VAL A 247 10.61 -12.17 6.79
CA VAL A 247 9.34 -11.53 6.40
C VAL A 247 8.95 -10.46 7.42
N ALA A 248 9.01 -10.74 8.72
CA ALA A 248 8.67 -9.79 9.77
C ALA A 248 9.68 -8.64 9.88
N ALA A 249 10.96 -8.85 9.55
CA ALA A 249 11.97 -7.81 9.48
C ALA A 249 11.73 -6.90 8.28
N LYS A 250 11.30 -7.47 7.15
CA LYS A 250 10.86 -6.70 5.99
C LYS A 250 9.60 -5.88 6.29
N GLU A 251 8.60 -6.49 6.93
CA GLU A 251 7.39 -5.79 7.40
C GLU A 251 7.71 -4.69 8.41
N ARG A 252 8.61 -4.94 9.37
CA ARG A 252 9.11 -3.92 10.32
C ARG A 252 9.88 -2.81 9.64
N SER A 253 10.67 -3.11 8.60
CA SER A 253 11.35 -2.09 7.80
C SER A 253 10.38 -1.23 6.97
N GLU A 254 9.17 -1.74 6.70
CA GLU A 254 8.09 -1.03 6.03
C GLU A 254 7.11 -0.35 7.02
N SER A 255 7.23 -0.63 8.33
CA SER A 255 6.38 -0.12 9.43
C SER A 255 7.24 0.58 10.49
N GLU A 256 7.46 1.88 10.35
CA GLU A 256 8.10 2.69 11.39
C GLU A 256 7.23 2.78 12.66
N PHE A 257 7.69 2.16 13.74
CA PHE A 257 7.19 2.40 15.10
C PHE A 257 7.88 3.65 15.67
N ILE A 258 7.11 4.63 16.15
CA ILE A 258 7.64 5.84 16.80
C ILE A 258 7.43 5.73 18.32
N PRO A 259 8.48 5.46 19.12
CA PRO A 259 8.36 5.42 20.58
C PRO A 259 8.07 6.83 21.15
N GLY A 260 7.15 6.93 22.12
CA GLY A 260 7.01 8.12 22.98
C GLY A 260 5.71 8.95 22.85
N ILE A 261 4.74 8.55 22.03
CA ILE A 261 3.48 9.28 21.87
C ILE A 261 2.46 8.87 22.94
N ARG A 262 1.90 9.82 23.69
CA ARG A 262 0.79 9.63 24.65
C ARG A 262 -0.50 10.29 24.13
N PRO A 263 -1.69 9.93 24.63
CA PRO A 263 -2.94 10.61 24.27
C PRO A 263 -2.85 12.12 24.53
N GLY A 264 -2.98 12.93 23.47
CA GLY A 264 -2.85 14.40 23.53
C GLY A 264 -1.45 14.94 23.20
N SER A 265 -0.46 14.07 22.98
CA SER A 265 0.83 14.47 22.41
C SER A 265 0.68 14.95 20.97
N GLU A 266 1.49 15.93 20.58
CA GLU A 266 1.59 16.37 19.20
C GLU A 266 2.07 15.21 18.32
N TRP A 267 1.39 14.97 17.20
CA TRP A 267 1.72 13.86 16.31
C TRP A 267 2.96 14.24 15.50
N LEU A 268 4.11 13.68 15.89
CA LEU A 268 5.41 13.99 15.30
C LEU A 268 5.77 13.09 14.10
N GLY A 269 4.93 12.10 13.80
CA GLY A 269 5.12 11.16 12.68
C GLY A 269 4.35 11.54 11.42
N ASP A 270 4.54 10.77 10.35
CA ASP A 270 3.70 10.86 9.17
C ASP A 270 2.25 10.46 9.49
N ILE A 271 1.29 11.10 8.83
CA ILE A 271 -0.13 10.80 9.03
C ILE A 271 -0.38 9.35 8.56
N PRO A 272 -0.89 8.46 9.42
CA PRO A 272 -1.09 7.07 9.06
C PRO A 272 -2.11 6.94 7.91
N ARG A 273 -1.82 6.04 6.97
CA ARG A 273 -2.65 5.83 5.77
C ARG A 273 -3.90 4.98 6.02
N ARG A 274 -3.97 4.31 7.17
CA ARG A 274 -5.11 3.50 7.57
C ARG A 274 -6.28 4.44 7.89
N THR A 275 -7.24 4.49 6.98
CA THR A 275 -8.50 5.22 7.19
C THR A 275 -9.50 4.36 7.93
N VAL A 276 -9.92 4.82 9.11
CA VAL A 276 -11.09 4.27 9.82
C VAL A 276 -12.28 5.19 9.62
N ARG A 277 -13.49 4.63 9.57
CA ARG A 277 -14.74 5.38 9.40
C ARG A 277 -15.52 5.42 10.70
N LEU A 278 -15.79 6.62 11.18
CA LEU A 278 -16.75 6.85 12.25
C LEU A 278 -18.16 6.86 11.64
N LEU A 279 -19.00 5.90 12.03
CA LEU A 279 -20.39 5.86 11.61
C LEU A 279 -21.26 6.63 12.62
N ALA A 280 -22.27 7.36 12.15
CA ALA A 280 -23.10 8.21 13.02
C ALA A 280 -23.82 7.43 14.15
N ASN A 281 -24.20 6.17 13.89
CA ASN A 281 -25.02 5.37 14.80
C ASN A 281 -24.24 4.27 15.53
N VAL A 282 -22.92 4.17 15.31
CA VAL A 282 -22.07 3.17 15.96
C VAL A 282 -21.10 3.92 16.86
N PRO A 283 -21.04 3.64 18.18
CA PRO A 283 -20.14 4.32 19.09
C PRO A 283 -18.69 3.80 18.94
N ASP A 284 -18.25 3.58 17.70
CA ASP A 284 -16.99 2.95 17.35
C ASP A 284 -16.59 3.34 15.93
N CYS A 285 -15.34 3.07 15.59
CA CYS A 285 -14.79 3.25 14.26
C CYS A 285 -14.78 1.90 13.53
N VAL A 286 -15.27 1.87 12.30
CA VAL A 286 -15.19 0.71 11.42
C VAL A 286 -13.93 0.84 10.57
N ASP A 287 -13.10 -0.19 10.54
CA ASP A 287 -12.06 -0.30 9.53
C ASP A 287 -12.69 -0.83 8.23
N PRO A 288 -12.79 -0.03 7.16
CA PRO A 288 -13.38 -0.47 5.90
C PRO A 288 -12.55 -1.56 5.20
N ALA A 289 -11.28 -1.75 5.55
CA ALA A 289 -10.43 -2.78 4.97
C ALA A 289 -10.69 -4.15 5.58
N THR A 290 -10.83 -4.25 6.90
CA THR A 290 -11.08 -5.53 7.60
C THR A 290 -12.57 -5.79 7.83
N LYS A 291 -13.40 -4.74 7.76
CA LYS A 291 -14.81 -4.71 8.19
C LYS A 291 -15.01 -4.94 9.68
N ASP A 292 -13.94 -4.88 10.46
CA ASP A 292 -13.99 -5.02 11.91
C ASP A 292 -14.17 -3.66 12.59
N LEU A 293 -14.62 -3.73 13.83
CA LEU A 293 -14.64 -2.60 14.74
C LEU A 293 -13.24 -2.35 15.28
N LEU A 294 -12.85 -1.09 15.40
CA LEU A 294 -11.56 -0.72 15.98
C LEU A 294 -11.45 -1.15 17.44
N SER A 295 -12.57 -1.27 18.17
CA SER A 295 -12.59 -1.86 19.51
C SER A 295 -12.18 -3.33 19.57
N ALA A 296 -12.28 -4.10 18.48
CA ALA A 296 -11.78 -5.47 18.44
C ALA A 296 -10.24 -5.52 18.56
N GLU A 297 -9.56 -4.45 18.17
CA GLU A 297 -8.10 -4.30 18.22
C GLU A 297 -7.63 -3.48 19.43
N ALA A 298 -8.31 -2.37 19.72
CA ALA A 298 -7.89 -1.37 20.69
C ALA A 298 -8.80 -1.26 21.93
N GLY A 299 -9.81 -2.12 22.05
CA GLY A 299 -10.70 -2.21 23.21
C GLY A 299 -11.51 -0.94 23.50
N ASP A 300 -11.86 -0.76 24.77
CA ASP A 300 -12.73 0.33 25.24
C ASP A 300 -12.19 1.75 24.96
N ALA A 301 -10.87 1.89 24.77
CA ALA A 301 -10.25 3.16 24.45
C ALA A 301 -10.71 3.70 23.07
N ALA A 302 -10.92 2.81 22.09
CA ALA A 302 -11.42 3.20 20.77
C ALA A 302 -12.86 3.72 20.84
N ILE A 303 -13.72 3.04 21.62
CA ILE A 303 -15.12 3.43 21.85
C ILE A 303 -15.18 4.81 22.53
N ALA A 304 -14.35 5.03 23.55
CA ALA A 304 -14.28 6.31 24.25
C ALA A 304 -13.85 7.47 23.33
N ALA A 305 -12.87 7.23 22.46
CA ALA A 305 -12.41 8.20 21.47
C ALA A 305 -13.47 8.49 20.41
N ALA A 306 -14.12 7.47 19.85
CA ALA A 306 -15.19 7.59 18.87
C ALA A 306 -16.36 8.44 19.40
N ARG A 307 -16.80 8.17 20.63
CA ARG A 307 -17.84 8.96 21.32
C ARG A 307 -17.43 10.42 21.52
N LYS A 308 -16.16 10.68 21.84
CA LYS A 308 -15.65 12.04 21.99
C LYS A 308 -15.67 12.78 20.65
N TRP A 309 -15.29 12.13 19.55
CA TRP A 309 -15.34 12.73 18.22
C TRP A 309 -16.76 12.98 17.72
N GLN A 310 -17.71 12.07 17.98
CA GLN A 310 -19.14 12.28 17.65
C GLN A 310 -19.74 13.50 18.34
N ARG A 311 -19.19 13.97 19.47
CA ARG A 311 -19.63 15.19 20.15
C ARG A 311 -19.08 16.48 19.53
N VAL A 312 -18.01 16.38 18.73
CA VAL A 312 -17.27 17.52 18.17
C VAL A 312 -17.52 17.67 16.67
N LEU A 313 -17.83 16.57 15.98
CA LEU A 313 -18.20 16.58 14.57
C LEU A 313 -19.70 16.89 14.44
N PRO A 314 -20.10 17.88 13.61
CA PRO A 314 -21.50 18.25 13.39
C PRO A 314 -22.29 17.19 12.62
#